data_AF-A0A382DGW2-F1
#
_entry.id   AF-A0A382DGW2-F1
#
_cell.length_a   1.000
_cell.length_b   1.000
_cell.length_c   1.000
_cell.angle_alpha   90.00
_cell.angle_beta   90.00
_cell.angle_gamma   90.00
#
_symmetry.space_group_name_H-M   'P 1'
#
loop_
_entity.id
_entity.type
_entity.pdbx_description
1 polymer ?
#
loop_
_entity_poly.entity_id
_entity_poly.type
_entity_poly.pdbx_seq_one_letter_code
_entity_poly.pdbx_strand_id
1 'polypeptide(L)'
;MADEVVQALAPVDGGIYVDGTFGAGGYSRAILSEADCRVIGIDCDPDAMATGAEVAAQHEGRLELIQGRFSGMDELAAGSGTTRVQGVTLDLGVSSMQLDHVERGFSFAKDGPLDMRMSQSGESAADVVNSRTQDELADIIYQYGEERRSRAVARAIARAREAAPVMRTAVLANIVAKAVGGAGRIHPATRTFQALRIYVNSEIEELRQGLVAAERLLAPQGRLAVVSFHSLEDREVKQFLLERSGGQPRGSRHRPSVNDGRP
;
A
#
# COMPACT_ATOMS: atom_id res chain seq x y z
N MET A 1 -2.74 -15.97 -6.11
CA MET A 1 -1.58 -15.08 -6.02
C MET A 1 -0.51 -15.57 -5.07
N ALA A 2 -0.82 -16.25 -3.95
CA ALA A 2 0.21 -16.82 -3.08
C ALA A 2 1.18 -17.74 -3.84
N ASP A 3 0.64 -18.69 -4.63
CA ASP A 3 1.44 -19.63 -5.42
C ASP A 3 2.31 -18.90 -6.46
N GLU A 4 1.77 -17.91 -7.16
CA GLU A 4 2.49 -17.13 -8.15
C GLU A 4 3.62 -16.29 -7.52
N VAL A 5 3.39 -15.75 -6.32
CA VAL A 5 4.42 -15.01 -5.56
C VAL A 5 5.51 -15.96 -5.08
N VAL A 6 5.16 -17.11 -4.52
CA VAL A 6 6.14 -18.13 -4.08
C VAL A 6 6.97 -18.61 -5.28
N GLN A 7 6.32 -18.89 -6.42
CA GLN A 7 7.02 -19.27 -7.64
C GLN A 7 7.97 -18.15 -8.12
N ALA A 8 7.54 -16.89 -8.06
CA ALA A 8 8.36 -15.75 -8.42
C ALA A 8 9.56 -15.59 -7.47
N LEU A 9 9.38 -15.78 -6.17
CA LEU A 9 10.44 -15.68 -5.16
C LEU A 9 11.43 -16.85 -5.20
N ALA A 10 10.97 -18.04 -5.61
CA ALA A 10 11.72 -19.30 -5.58
C ALA A 10 12.48 -19.51 -4.24
N PRO A 11 11.76 -19.75 -3.13
CA PRO A 11 12.37 -20.01 -1.83
C PRO A 11 13.46 -21.08 -1.86
N VAL A 12 14.53 -20.88 -1.11
CA VAL A 12 15.63 -21.84 -0.96
C VAL A 12 15.95 -22.07 0.51
N ASP A 13 16.41 -23.27 0.82
CA ASP A 13 16.83 -23.63 2.18
C ASP A 13 17.95 -22.69 2.68
N GLY A 14 17.86 -22.30 3.95
CA GLY A 14 18.76 -21.33 4.58
C GLY A 14 18.56 -19.88 4.11
N GLY A 15 17.63 -19.62 3.20
CA GLY A 15 17.30 -18.27 2.75
C GLY A 15 16.61 -17.43 3.84
N ILE A 16 16.69 -16.12 3.69
CA ILE A 16 15.95 -15.13 4.49
C ILE A 16 15.08 -14.32 3.54
N TYR A 17 13.82 -14.15 3.89
CA TYR A 17 12.82 -13.44 3.10
C TYR A 17 12.14 -12.36 3.93
N VAL A 18 11.71 -11.28 3.28
CA VAL A 18 10.84 -10.27 3.89
C VAL A 18 9.46 -10.35 3.27
N ASP A 19 8.45 -10.48 4.12
CA ASP A 19 7.05 -10.22 3.79
C ASP A 19 6.72 -8.82 4.33
N GLY A 20 6.82 -7.80 3.46
CA GLY A 20 6.70 -6.40 3.88
C GLY A 20 5.26 -5.94 4.14
N THR A 21 4.30 -6.82 3.94
CA THR A 21 2.86 -6.55 4.08
C THR A 21 2.21 -7.78 4.72
N PHE A 22 2.73 -8.15 5.88
CA PHE A 22 2.44 -9.45 6.50
C PHE A 22 0.95 -9.77 6.58
N GLY A 23 0.12 -8.79 6.99
CA GLY A 23 -1.33 -8.94 7.10
C GLY A 23 -1.71 -10.16 7.95
N ALA A 24 -2.30 -11.17 7.32
CA ALA A 24 -2.68 -12.43 7.97
C ALA A 24 -1.64 -13.55 7.84
N GLY A 25 -0.44 -13.26 7.32
CA GLY A 25 0.68 -14.20 7.14
C GLY A 25 0.53 -15.20 6.00
N GLY A 26 -0.30 -14.89 4.99
CA GLY A 26 -0.57 -15.78 3.86
C GLY A 26 0.71 -16.12 3.06
N TYR A 27 1.44 -15.10 2.62
CA TYR A 27 2.70 -15.29 1.89
C TYR A 27 3.80 -15.85 2.79
N SER A 28 3.95 -15.31 4.01
CA SER A 28 4.88 -15.85 5.00
C SER A 28 4.74 -17.36 5.21
N ARG A 29 3.52 -17.87 5.43
CA ARG A 29 3.27 -19.32 5.55
C ARG A 29 3.61 -20.09 4.28
N ALA A 30 3.25 -19.54 3.12
CA ALA A 30 3.52 -20.18 1.83
C ALA A 30 5.02 -20.30 1.56
N ILE A 31 5.80 -19.24 1.85
CA ILE A 31 7.27 -19.24 1.75
C ILE A 31 7.88 -20.28 2.70
N LEU A 32 7.45 -20.30 3.97
CA LEU A 32 7.95 -21.25 4.98
C LEU A 32 7.56 -22.72 4.70
N SER A 33 6.54 -22.94 3.87
CA SER A 33 6.12 -24.28 3.46
C SER A 33 6.94 -24.81 2.27
N GLU A 34 7.52 -23.92 1.47
CA GLU A 34 8.27 -24.29 0.26
C GLU A 34 9.74 -24.63 0.56
N ALA A 35 10.34 -24.01 1.58
CA ALA A 35 11.74 -24.20 1.92
C ALA A 35 12.02 -24.07 3.43
N ASP A 36 13.10 -24.71 3.90
CA ASP A 36 13.59 -24.50 5.27
C ASP A 36 14.35 -23.16 5.37
N CYS A 37 13.57 -22.08 5.46
CA CYS A 37 14.05 -20.70 5.41
C CYS A 37 13.53 -19.88 6.59
N ARG A 38 13.95 -18.61 6.68
CA ARG A 38 13.45 -17.63 7.63
C ARG A 38 12.65 -16.54 6.92
N VAL A 39 11.60 -16.05 7.56
CA VAL A 39 10.77 -14.93 7.08
C VAL A 39 10.70 -13.85 8.16
N ILE A 40 10.91 -12.60 7.75
CA ILE A 40 10.63 -11.41 8.55
C ILE A 40 9.33 -10.80 8.01
N GLY A 41 8.26 -10.90 8.79
CA GLY A 41 6.97 -10.30 8.50
C GLY A 41 6.87 -8.89 9.07
N ILE A 42 6.63 -7.90 8.22
CA ILE A 42 6.49 -6.50 8.60
C ILE A 42 5.06 -6.04 8.32
N ASP A 43 4.44 -5.37 9.28
CA ASP A 43 3.17 -4.68 9.07
C ASP A 43 3.05 -3.46 9.98
N CYS A 44 2.38 -2.41 9.48
CA CYS A 44 2.15 -1.21 10.27
C CYS A 44 0.91 -1.35 11.17
N ASP A 45 0.02 -2.29 10.85
CA ASP A 45 -1.23 -2.53 11.57
C ASP A 45 -0.98 -3.37 12.84
N PRO A 46 -1.26 -2.84 14.04
CA PRO A 46 -1.11 -3.61 15.27
C PRO A 46 -2.04 -4.84 15.32
N ASP A 47 -3.17 -4.84 14.59
CA ASP A 47 -4.06 -6.01 14.52
C ASP A 47 -3.40 -7.18 13.78
N ALA A 48 -2.60 -6.88 12.75
CA ALA A 48 -1.82 -7.88 12.01
C ALA A 48 -0.74 -8.51 12.90
N MET A 49 -0.08 -7.70 13.74
CA MET A 49 0.90 -8.18 14.71
C MET A 49 0.28 -9.07 15.78
N ALA A 50 -0.88 -8.67 16.32
CA ALA A 50 -1.58 -9.45 17.34
C ALA A 50 -2.03 -10.81 16.78
N THR A 51 -2.61 -10.83 15.58
CA THR A 51 -3.09 -12.05 14.92
C THR A 51 -1.92 -12.91 14.44
N GLY A 52 -0.84 -12.29 13.98
CA GLY A 52 0.37 -12.96 13.52
C GLY A 52 1.14 -13.69 14.61
N ALA A 53 1.03 -13.27 15.87
CA ALA A 53 1.79 -13.85 16.98
C ALA A 53 1.58 -15.37 17.11
N GLU A 54 0.35 -15.85 16.91
CA GLU A 54 0.04 -17.28 16.92
C GLU A 54 0.69 -18.02 15.74
N VAL A 55 0.70 -17.40 14.56
CA VAL A 55 1.37 -17.94 13.36
C VAL A 55 2.87 -18.02 13.61
N ALA A 56 3.49 -16.96 14.15
CA ALA A 56 4.91 -16.94 14.47
C ALA A 56 5.31 -18.05 15.47
N ALA A 57 4.48 -18.27 16.50
CA ALA A 57 4.70 -19.33 17.47
C ALA A 57 4.68 -20.74 16.86
N GLN A 58 3.89 -20.97 15.80
CA GLN A 58 3.81 -22.25 15.10
C GLN A 58 5.04 -22.55 14.22
N HIS A 59 5.86 -21.54 13.91
CA HIS A 59 7.00 -21.67 12.98
C HIS A 59 8.37 -21.67 13.70
N GLU A 60 8.43 -22.00 14.99
CA GLU A 60 9.66 -22.31 15.75
C GLU A 60 10.84 -21.32 15.53
N GLY A 61 10.56 -20.02 15.50
CA GLY A 61 11.59 -18.99 15.32
C GLY A 61 12.03 -18.74 13.86
N ARG A 62 11.43 -19.44 12.90
CA ARG A 62 11.60 -19.17 11.46
C ARG A 62 10.76 -17.99 10.97
N LEU A 63 9.75 -17.57 11.72
CA LEU A 63 8.97 -16.36 11.45
C LEU A 63 9.19 -15.33 12.56
N GLU A 64 9.71 -14.17 12.18
CA GLU A 64 9.87 -13.00 13.06
C GLU A 64 8.88 -11.91 12.62
N LEU A 65 8.15 -11.31 13.56
CA LEU A 65 7.21 -10.23 13.28
C LEU A 65 7.74 -8.91 13.82
N ILE A 66 7.73 -7.89 12.97
CA ILE A 66 8.18 -6.56 13.31
C ILE A 66 7.09 -5.56 12.94
N GLN A 67 6.57 -4.84 13.93
CA GLN A 67 5.63 -3.75 13.66
C GLN A 67 6.38 -2.57 13.04
N GLY A 68 5.98 -2.16 11.86
CA GLY A 68 6.65 -1.08 11.15
C GLY A 68 6.11 -0.86 9.74
N ARG A 69 6.61 0.20 9.11
CA ARG A 69 6.33 0.50 7.71
C ARG A 69 7.37 -0.17 6.83
N PHE A 70 6.94 -0.70 5.69
CA PHE A 70 7.86 -1.41 4.79
C PHE A 70 8.82 -0.47 4.07
N SER A 71 8.54 0.84 4.01
CA SER A 71 9.51 1.87 3.62
C SER A 71 10.78 1.88 4.47
N GLY A 72 10.71 1.38 5.71
CA GLY A 72 11.86 1.18 6.61
C GLY A 72 12.32 -0.27 6.73
N MET A 73 11.92 -1.17 5.81
CA MET A 73 12.17 -2.62 5.96
C MET A 73 13.65 -2.97 6.11
N ASP A 74 14.56 -2.21 5.49
CA ASP A 74 16.00 -2.45 5.56
C ASP A 74 16.59 -2.08 6.93
N GLU A 75 16.12 -0.99 7.53
CA GLU A 75 16.49 -0.61 8.90
C GLU A 75 15.88 -1.58 9.93
N LEU A 76 14.62 -1.97 9.74
CA LEU A 76 13.94 -2.94 10.60
C LEU A 76 14.63 -4.31 10.55
N ALA A 77 14.96 -4.80 9.36
CA ALA A 77 15.71 -6.04 9.19
C ALA A 77 17.12 -5.94 9.77
N ALA A 78 17.80 -4.81 9.62
CA ALA A 78 19.12 -4.60 10.23
C ALA A 78 19.05 -4.66 11.76
N GLY A 79 17.97 -4.13 12.35
CA GLY A 79 17.68 -4.23 13.78
C GLY A 79 17.52 -5.67 14.28
N SER A 80 17.06 -6.59 13.43
CA SER A 80 17.01 -8.04 13.73
C SER A 80 18.29 -8.80 13.33
N GLY A 81 19.36 -8.08 12.97
CA GLY A 81 20.64 -8.66 12.57
C GLY A 81 20.71 -9.14 11.11
N THR A 82 19.75 -8.74 10.28
CA THR A 82 19.66 -9.14 8.86
C THR A 82 19.99 -7.95 7.95
N THR A 83 21.08 -8.03 7.20
CA THR A 83 21.50 -6.95 6.28
C THR A 83 21.27 -7.28 4.81
N ARG A 84 20.96 -8.53 4.48
CA ARG A 84 20.68 -9.02 3.14
C ARG A 84 19.63 -10.13 3.15
N VAL A 85 18.77 -10.14 2.13
CA VAL A 85 17.71 -11.15 1.97
C VAL A 85 17.66 -11.72 0.56
N GLN A 86 17.21 -12.96 0.43
CA GLN A 86 17.04 -13.67 -0.84
C GLN A 86 15.74 -13.28 -1.56
N GLY A 87 14.76 -12.73 -0.84
CA GLY A 87 13.59 -12.17 -1.49
C GLY A 87 12.79 -11.22 -0.62
N VAL A 88 12.05 -10.34 -1.29
CA VAL A 88 11.10 -9.42 -0.69
C VAL A 88 9.76 -9.58 -1.41
N THR A 89 8.68 -9.69 -0.65
CA THR A 89 7.33 -9.58 -1.20
C THR A 89 6.55 -8.43 -0.59
N LEU A 90 5.76 -7.76 -1.44
CA LEU A 90 4.86 -6.68 -1.08
C LEU A 90 3.50 -6.94 -1.73
N ASP A 91 2.46 -7.14 -0.93
CA ASP A 91 1.06 -7.24 -1.32
C ASP A 91 0.34 -5.95 -0.94
N LEU A 92 0.20 -5.06 -1.92
CA LEU A 92 -0.21 -3.68 -1.68
C LEU A 92 -1.70 -3.56 -1.35
N GLY A 93 -2.15 -2.39 -0.91
CA GLY A 93 -3.55 -2.17 -0.59
C GLY A 93 -3.97 -2.69 0.79
N VAL A 94 -5.21 -3.17 0.90
CA VAL A 94 -5.85 -3.49 2.18
C VAL A 94 -5.99 -4.98 2.39
N SER A 95 -5.77 -5.42 3.62
CA SER A 95 -6.01 -6.82 4.00
C SER A 95 -7.51 -7.12 4.11
N SER A 96 -7.88 -8.39 3.99
CA SER A 96 -9.26 -8.83 4.26
C SER A 96 -9.69 -8.50 5.67
N MET A 97 -8.78 -8.61 6.65
CA MET A 97 -9.04 -8.26 8.05
C MET A 97 -9.50 -6.80 8.20
N GLN A 98 -8.86 -5.88 7.49
CA GLN A 98 -9.23 -4.46 7.48
C GLN A 98 -10.59 -4.21 6.81
N LEU A 99 -10.94 -4.98 5.79
CA LEU A 99 -12.24 -4.88 5.11
C LEU A 99 -13.40 -5.51 5.89
N ASP A 100 -13.11 -6.59 6.62
CA ASP A 100 -14.10 -7.35 7.41
C ASP A 100 -14.46 -6.62 8.71
N HIS A 101 -13.54 -5.81 9.26
CA HIS A 101 -13.74 -5.05 10.48
C HIS A 101 -14.41 -3.70 10.18
N VAL A 102 -15.72 -3.63 10.37
CA VAL A 102 -16.54 -2.43 10.10
C VAL A 102 -16.02 -1.17 10.81
N GLU A 103 -15.50 -1.31 12.03
CA GLU A 103 -14.96 -0.20 12.82
C GLU A 103 -13.71 0.45 12.19
N ARG A 104 -13.02 -0.24 11.27
CA ARG A 104 -11.84 0.29 10.56
C ARG A 104 -12.19 1.23 9.42
N GLY A 105 -13.44 1.24 8.95
CA GLY A 105 -13.93 2.25 8.01
C GLY A 105 -13.41 2.16 6.57
N PHE A 106 -12.78 1.05 6.16
CA PHE A 106 -12.27 0.89 4.79
C PHE A 106 -13.37 0.63 3.74
N SER A 107 -14.54 0.17 4.17
CA SER A 107 -15.65 -0.18 3.30
C SER A 107 -16.91 0.64 3.61
N PHE A 108 -17.70 0.92 2.57
CA PHE A 108 -19.04 1.48 2.68
C PHE A 108 -20.14 0.44 2.47
N ALA A 109 -19.79 -0.84 2.28
CA ALA A 109 -20.78 -1.91 2.16
C ALA A 109 -21.54 -2.14 3.47
N LYS A 110 -20.84 -1.95 4.60
CA LYS A 110 -21.41 -1.87 5.94
C LYS A 110 -21.02 -0.51 6.53
N ASP A 111 -21.95 0.11 7.23
CA ASP A 111 -21.72 1.43 7.80
C ASP A 111 -20.85 1.35 9.07
N GLY A 112 -19.79 2.17 9.11
CA GLY A 112 -18.84 2.26 10.21
C GLY A 112 -18.24 3.66 10.35
N PRO A 113 -17.36 3.89 11.34
CA PRO A 113 -16.59 5.12 11.45
C PRO A 113 -15.79 5.39 10.18
N LEU A 114 -15.67 6.65 9.78
CA LEU A 114 -14.84 7.04 8.64
C LEU A 114 -13.37 7.16 9.08
N ASP A 115 -12.68 6.03 9.24
CA ASP A 115 -11.30 5.96 9.75
C ASP A 115 -10.25 5.75 8.64
N MET A 116 -10.19 4.55 8.06
CA MET A 116 -9.25 4.14 7.00
C MET A 116 -7.75 4.14 7.37
N ARG A 117 -7.34 4.30 8.64
CA ARG A 117 -5.93 4.20 9.02
C ARG A 117 -5.50 2.74 9.18
N MET A 118 -4.45 2.36 8.47
CA MET A 118 -3.82 1.04 8.61
C MET A 118 -3.06 0.94 9.94
N SER A 119 -2.24 1.95 10.28
CA SER A 119 -1.45 1.98 11.52
C SER A 119 -2.24 2.37 12.77
N GLN A 120 -3.54 2.67 12.63
CA GLN A 120 -4.42 3.17 13.69
C GLN A 120 -3.92 4.47 14.37
N SER A 121 -3.05 5.21 13.70
CA SER A 121 -2.42 6.44 14.20
C SER A 121 -2.39 7.51 13.12
N GLY A 122 -2.30 8.78 13.52
CA GLY A 122 -2.33 9.92 12.61
C GLY A 122 -3.75 10.38 12.24
N GLU A 123 -3.84 11.16 11.17
CA GLU A 123 -5.09 11.76 10.67
C GLU A 123 -6.01 10.70 10.04
N SER A 124 -7.29 10.67 10.45
CA SER A 124 -8.29 9.76 9.88
C SER A 124 -8.92 10.30 8.60
N ALA A 125 -9.61 9.46 7.83
CA ALA A 125 -10.40 9.90 6.68
C ALA A 125 -11.48 10.92 7.09
N ALA A 126 -12.08 10.78 8.28
CA ALA A 126 -13.01 11.77 8.83
C ALA A 126 -12.32 13.12 9.03
N ASP A 127 -11.11 13.14 9.59
CA ASP A 127 -10.36 14.37 9.78
C ASP A 127 -10.08 15.03 8.42
N VAL A 128 -9.59 14.26 7.43
CA VAL A 128 -9.30 14.75 6.08
C VAL A 128 -10.54 15.40 5.43
N VAL A 129 -11.68 14.71 5.42
CA VAL A 129 -12.90 15.25 4.77
C VAL A 129 -13.48 16.45 5.49
N ASN A 130 -13.22 16.60 6.79
CA ASN A 130 -13.76 17.70 7.59
C ASN A 130 -12.80 18.90 7.69
N SER A 131 -11.48 18.71 7.54
CA SER A 131 -10.46 19.75 7.75
C SER A 131 -9.93 20.39 6.46
N ARG A 132 -9.77 19.61 5.39
CA ARG A 132 -9.12 20.06 4.16
C ARG A 132 -9.95 21.07 3.39
N THR A 133 -9.31 21.99 2.67
CA THR A 133 -10.02 22.91 1.78
C THR A 133 -10.72 22.13 0.66
N GLN A 134 -11.72 22.75 0.04
CA GLN A 134 -12.43 22.13 -1.07
C GLN A 134 -11.48 21.77 -2.24
N ASP A 135 -10.49 22.63 -2.51
CA ASP A 135 -9.56 22.43 -3.61
C ASP A 135 -8.57 21.29 -3.30
N GLU A 136 -8.02 21.25 -2.08
CA GLU A 136 -7.19 20.12 -1.62
C GLU A 136 -7.96 18.80 -1.69
N LEU A 137 -9.23 18.76 -1.25
CA LEU A 137 -10.07 17.56 -1.36
C LEU A 137 -10.31 17.15 -2.81
N ALA A 138 -10.54 18.10 -3.70
CA ALA A 138 -10.71 17.81 -5.12
C ALA A 138 -9.41 17.24 -5.72
N ASP A 139 -8.25 17.74 -5.33
CA ASP A 139 -6.95 17.28 -5.80
C ASP A 139 -6.65 15.87 -5.30
N ILE A 140 -6.89 15.59 -4.01
CA ILE A 140 -6.77 14.24 -3.43
C ILE A 140 -7.62 13.23 -4.21
N ILE A 141 -8.91 13.54 -4.40
CA ILE A 141 -9.87 12.66 -5.07
C ILE A 141 -9.51 12.46 -6.55
N TYR A 142 -9.00 13.50 -7.21
CA TYR A 142 -8.57 13.43 -8.59
C TYR A 142 -7.30 12.58 -8.74
N GLN A 143 -6.26 12.90 -7.97
CA GLN A 143 -4.94 12.30 -8.10
C GLN A 143 -4.92 10.83 -7.71
N TYR A 144 -5.56 10.48 -6.59
CA TYR A 144 -5.49 9.13 -6.03
C TYR A 144 -6.70 8.26 -6.40
N GLY A 145 -7.83 8.87 -6.75
CA GLY A 145 -9.04 8.15 -7.17
C GLY A 145 -9.27 8.10 -8.67
N GLU A 146 -8.52 8.89 -9.45
CA GLU A 146 -8.75 9.10 -10.89
C GLU A 146 -10.20 9.52 -11.20
N GLU A 147 -10.86 10.23 -10.27
CA GLU A 147 -12.27 10.62 -10.38
C GLU A 147 -12.43 11.98 -11.07
N ARG A 148 -12.98 11.98 -12.29
CA ARG A 148 -13.18 13.18 -13.11
C ARG A 148 -14.16 14.18 -12.49
N ARG A 149 -15.10 13.71 -11.67
CA ARG A 149 -16.06 14.52 -10.91
C ARG A 149 -15.51 14.98 -9.56
N SER A 150 -14.20 14.87 -9.31
CA SER A 150 -13.57 15.22 -8.02
C SER A 150 -14.02 16.56 -7.46
N ARG A 151 -14.05 17.62 -8.28
CA ARG A 151 -14.51 18.97 -7.88
C ARG A 151 -15.98 19.01 -7.43
N ALA A 152 -16.84 18.23 -8.09
CA ALA A 152 -18.25 18.12 -7.70
C ALA A 152 -18.40 17.36 -6.37
N VAL A 153 -17.62 16.29 -6.19
CA VAL A 153 -17.59 15.51 -4.95
C VAL A 153 -17.07 16.37 -3.79
N ALA A 154 -15.93 17.04 -3.96
CA ALA A 154 -15.34 17.90 -2.93
C ALA A 154 -16.29 19.02 -2.50
N ARG A 155 -16.98 19.67 -3.46
CA ARG A 155 -18.02 20.66 -3.15
C ARG A 155 -19.19 20.06 -2.36
N ALA A 156 -19.63 18.85 -2.72
CA ALA A 156 -20.72 18.18 -2.02
C ALA A 156 -20.33 17.81 -0.57
N ILE A 157 -19.09 17.35 -0.36
CA ILE A 157 -18.52 17.09 0.97
C ILE A 157 -18.43 18.38 1.77
N ALA A 158 -17.85 19.44 1.20
CA ALA A 158 -17.70 20.75 1.85
C ALA A 158 -19.06 21.32 2.30
N ARG A 159 -20.07 21.27 1.42
CA ARG A 159 -21.43 21.70 1.77
C ARG A 159 -22.06 20.81 2.84
N ALA A 160 -21.83 19.50 2.82
CA ALA A 160 -22.40 18.60 3.81
C ALA A 160 -21.82 18.85 5.21
N ARG A 161 -20.50 19.07 5.32
CA ARG A 161 -19.84 19.31 6.60
C ARG A 161 -20.17 20.65 7.24
N GLU A 162 -20.66 21.63 6.48
CA GLU A 162 -21.22 22.88 7.03
C GLU A 162 -22.44 22.62 7.92
N ALA A 163 -23.24 21.59 7.61
CA ALA A 163 -24.41 21.22 8.40
C ALA A 163 -24.07 20.29 9.57
N ALA A 164 -23.25 19.28 9.33
CA ALA A 164 -22.76 18.36 10.37
C ALA A 164 -21.48 17.65 9.90
N PRO A 165 -20.50 17.40 10.80
CA PRO A 165 -19.29 16.65 10.46
C PRO A 165 -19.58 15.29 9.81
N VAL A 166 -18.83 14.94 8.77
CA VAL A 166 -18.95 13.65 8.07
C VAL A 166 -18.12 12.60 8.82
N MET A 167 -18.78 11.79 9.63
CA MET A 167 -18.11 10.84 10.55
C MET A 167 -18.27 9.37 10.18
N ARG A 168 -19.09 9.04 9.18
CA ARG A 168 -19.48 7.64 8.87
C ARG A 168 -19.36 7.31 7.39
N THR A 169 -18.99 6.07 7.09
CA THR A 169 -18.76 5.61 5.72
C THR A 169 -20.02 5.67 4.86
N ALA A 170 -21.20 5.30 5.38
CA ALA A 170 -22.43 5.38 4.60
C ALA A 170 -22.84 6.83 4.27
N VAL A 171 -22.56 7.77 5.18
CA VAL A 171 -22.84 9.20 4.96
C VAL A 171 -21.97 9.72 3.81
N LEU A 172 -20.66 9.47 3.85
CA LEU A 172 -19.76 9.85 2.78
C LEU A 172 -20.16 9.19 1.44
N ALA A 173 -20.43 7.88 1.45
CA ALA A 173 -20.82 7.16 0.24
C ALA A 173 -22.08 7.76 -0.42
N ASN A 174 -23.07 8.15 0.38
CA ASN A 174 -24.29 8.79 -0.11
C ASN A 174 -24.04 10.19 -0.68
N ILE A 175 -23.16 10.99 -0.06
CA ILE A 175 -22.76 12.30 -0.57
C ILE A 175 -22.10 12.15 -1.94
N VAL A 176 -21.12 11.23 -2.03
CA VAL A 176 -20.36 10.98 -3.27
C VAL A 176 -21.29 10.46 -4.36
N ALA A 177 -22.17 9.50 -4.05
CA ALA A 177 -23.10 8.93 -5.01
C ALA A 177 -24.01 9.98 -5.65
N LYS A 178 -24.52 10.94 -4.85
CA LYS A 178 -25.33 12.06 -5.37
C LYS A 178 -24.53 13.01 -6.26
N ALA A 179 -23.24 13.22 -5.97
CA ALA A 179 -22.40 14.17 -6.70
C ALA A 179 -21.85 13.61 -8.03
N VAL A 180 -21.46 12.33 -8.04
CA VAL A 180 -20.97 11.62 -9.22
C VAL A 180 -22.13 11.24 -10.13
N GLY A 181 -23.20 10.67 -9.57
CA GLY A 181 -24.36 10.18 -10.30
C GLY A 181 -24.08 8.93 -11.16
N GLY A 182 -25.14 8.40 -11.78
CA GLY A 182 -25.07 7.33 -12.77
C GLY A 182 -24.92 5.91 -12.21
N ALA A 183 -25.30 4.92 -13.02
CA ALA A 183 -25.02 3.50 -12.80
C ALA A 183 -23.79 3.12 -13.64
N GLY A 184 -22.61 3.19 -13.02
CA GLY A 184 -21.38 2.67 -13.60
C GLY A 184 -21.19 1.19 -13.32
N ARG A 185 -20.12 0.61 -13.87
CA ARG A 185 -19.71 -0.79 -13.56
C ARG A 185 -19.33 -0.98 -12.09
N ILE A 186 -18.86 0.08 -11.44
CA ILE A 186 -18.51 0.10 -10.01
C ILE A 186 -19.36 1.12 -9.29
N HIS A 187 -19.52 0.95 -7.98
CA HIS A 187 -20.26 1.90 -7.15
C HIS A 187 -19.60 3.30 -7.22
N PRO A 188 -20.36 4.41 -7.33
CA PRO A 188 -19.80 5.74 -7.52
C PRO A 188 -18.83 6.21 -6.40
N ALA A 189 -19.01 5.71 -5.17
CA ALA A 189 -18.15 6.05 -4.04
C ALA A 189 -16.77 5.37 -4.07
N THR A 190 -16.59 4.31 -4.87
CA THR A 190 -15.39 3.45 -4.85
C THR A 190 -14.09 4.24 -5.02
N ARG A 191 -14.05 5.14 -6.01
CA ARG A 191 -12.86 5.95 -6.31
C ARG A 191 -12.53 6.97 -5.24
N THR A 192 -13.54 7.59 -4.63
CA THR A 192 -13.33 8.53 -3.52
C THR A 192 -12.82 7.80 -2.28
N PHE A 193 -13.34 6.61 -1.98
CA PHE A 193 -12.85 5.80 -0.87
C PHE A 193 -11.40 5.35 -1.10
N GLN A 194 -11.08 4.87 -2.31
CA GLN A 194 -9.70 4.57 -2.70
C GLN A 194 -8.79 5.79 -2.54
N ALA A 195 -9.21 6.96 -3.01
CA ALA A 195 -8.41 8.18 -2.91
C ALA A 195 -8.08 8.57 -1.47
N LEU A 196 -9.10 8.56 -0.60
CA LEU A 196 -8.93 8.89 0.82
C LEU A 196 -8.04 7.88 1.51
N ARG A 197 -8.21 6.59 1.22
CA ARG A 197 -7.38 5.51 1.77
C ARG A 197 -5.91 5.71 1.41
N ILE A 198 -5.62 5.92 0.13
CA ILE A 198 -4.28 6.17 -0.39
C ILE A 198 -3.66 7.40 0.28
N TYR A 199 -4.43 8.47 0.43
CA TYR A 199 -3.96 9.71 1.05
C TYR A 199 -3.65 9.53 2.54
N VAL A 200 -4.61 8.99 3.31
CA VAL A 200 -4.49 8.77 4.76
C VAL A 200 -3.28 7.92 5.10
N ASN A 201 -3.02 6.88 4.31
CA ASN A 201 -1.92 5.95 4.56
C ASN A 201 -0.64 6.30 3.78
N SER A 202 -0.64 7.40 3.01
CA SER A 202 0.48 7.80 2.16
C SER A 202 0.96 6.67 1.23
N GLU A 203 0.05 5.82 0.74
CA GLU A 203 0.37 4.50 0.14
C GLU A 203 1.34 4.60 -1.03
N ILE A 204 1.20 5.62 -1.89
CA ILE A 204 2.08 5.81 -3.06
C ILE A 204 3.50 6.20 -2.64
N GLU A 205 3.63 7.06 -1.63
CA GLU A 205 4.94 7.50 -1.15
C GLU A 205 5.62 6.37 -0.37
N GLU A 206 4.86 5.67 0.46
CA GLU A 206 5.28 4.47 1.17
C GLU A 206 5.78 3.39 0.18
N LEU A 207 5.05 3.14 -0.90
CA LEU A 207 5.46 2.23 -1.99
C LEU A 207 6.80 2.66 -2.60
N ARG A 208 6.95 3.92 -2.98
CA ARG A 208 8.21 4.41 -3.59
C ARG A 208 9.40 4.20 -2.69
N GLN A 209 9.27 4.57 -1.41
CA GLN A 209 10.33 4.40 -0.43
C GLN A 209 10.61 2.92 -0.15
N GLY A 210 9.55 2.11 -0.07
CA GLY A 210 9.62 0.66 0.08
C GLY A 210 10.36 -0.05 -1.05
N LEU A 211 10.12 0.34 -2.30
CA LEU A 211 10.85 -0.24 -3.45
C LEU A 211 12.35 0.05 -3.37
N VAL A 212 12.74 1.24 -2.93
CA VAL A 212 14.16 1.59 -2.71
C VAL A 212 14.73 0.81 -1.52
N ALA A 213 13.98 0.66 -0.42
CA ALA A 213 14.41 -0.13 0.73
C ALA A 213 14.61 -1.61 0.38
N ALA A 214 13.68 -2.18 -0.40
CA ALA A 214 13.80 -3.54 -0.94
C ALA A 214 15.06 -3.70 -1.80
N GLU A 215 15.34 -2.74 -2.70
CA GLU A 215 16.57 -2.73 -3.52
C GLU A 215 17.84 -2.75 -2.66
N ARG A 216 17.88 -1.96 -1.57
CA ARG A 216 19.03 -1.94 -0.66
C ARG A 216 19.21 -3.28 0.07
N LEU A 217 18.10 -3.90 0.47
CA LEU A 217 18.09 -5.13 1.28
C LEU A 217 18.34 -6.40 0.46
N LEU A 218 17.97 -6.44 -0.82
CA LEU A 218 18.13 -7.64 -1.64
C LEU A 218 19.61 -8.00 -1.82
N ALA A 219 19.91 -9.29 -1.67
CA ALA A 219 21.21 -9.87 -2.05
C ALA A 219 21.35 -9.89 -3.59
N PRO A 220 22.57 -10.03 -4.14
CA PRO A 220 22.74 -10.39 -5.54
C PRO A 220 21.89 -11.62 -5.89
N GLN A 221 21.14 -11.55 -7.01
CA GLN A 221 20.17 -12.56 -7.45
C GLN A 221 18.92 -12.71 -6.57
N GLY A 222 18.77 -11.88 -5.53
CA GLY A 222 17.55 -11.81 -4.74
C GLY A 222 16.37 -11.34 -5.57
N ARG A 223 15.15 -11.73 -5.17
CA ARG A 223 13.94 -11.50 -5.97
C ARG A 223 12.95 -10.58 -5.26
N LEU A 224 12.39 -9.64 -6.01
CA LEU A 224 11.29 -8.78 -5.57
C LEU A 224 9.99 -9.24 -6.24
N ALA A 225 8.97 -9.54 -5.44
CA ALA A 225 7.63 -9.89 -5.91
C ALA A 225 6.60 -8.90 -5.36
N VAL A 226 5.99 -8.08 -6.23
CA VAL A 226 5.00 -7.07 -5.84
C VAL A 226 3.64 -7.39 -6.46
N VAL A 227 2.60 -7.41 -5.64
CA VAL A 227 1.21 -7.52 -6.06
C VAL A 227 0.55 -6.14 -5.87
N SER A 228 -0.02 -5.60 -6.94
CA SER A 228 -0.70 -4.30 -6.94
C SER A 228 -2.18 -4.47 -7.28
N PHE A 229 -3.02 -3.59 -6.73
CA PHE A 229 -4.48 -3.69 -6.87
C PHE A 229 -5.08 -2.56 -7.69
N HIS A 230 -4.33 -1.49 -7.94
CA HIS A 230 -4.77 -0.41 -8.82
C HIS A 230 -3.67 0.14 -9.72
N SER A 231 -4.11 0.88 -10.74
CA SER A 231 -3.29 1.50 -11.79
C SER A 231 -2.13 2.35 -11.24
N LEU A 232 -2.37 3.11 -10.17
CA LEU A 232 -1.35 3.98 -9.60
C LEU A 232 -0.17 3.19 -9.03
N GLU A 233 -0.41 2.17 -8.19
CA GLU A 233 0.63 1.28 -7.65
C GLU A 233 1.39 0.57 -8.78
N ASP A 234 0.67 -0.08 -9.70
CA ASP A 234 1.26 -0.83 -10.82
C ASP A 234 2.20 0.05 -11.66
N ARG A 235 1.80 1.30 -11.92
CA ARG A 235 2.62 2.26 -12.64
C ARG A 235 3.92 2.59 -11.91
N GLU A 236 3.88 2.83 -10.60
CA GLU A 236 5.07 3.12 -9.79
C GLU A 236 6.04 1.92 -9.78
N VAL A 237 5.51 0.70 -9.59
CA VAL A 237 6.31 -0.54 -9.63
C VAL A 237 6.96 -0.72 -11.00
N LYS A 238 6.19 -0.59 -12.08
CA LYS A 238 6.70 -0.72 -13.46
C LYS A 238 7.76 0.31 -13.78
N GLN A 239 7.54 1.57 -13.39
CA GLN A 239 8.51 2.63 -13.61
C GLN A 239 9.81 2.35 -12.85
N PHE A 240 9.72 1.97 -11.57
CA PHE A 240 10.88 1.63 -10.76
C PHE A 240 11.71 0.49 -11.38
N LEU A 241 11.05 -0.61 -11.77
CA LEU A 241 11.73 -1.75 -12.40
C LEU A 241 12.33 -1.40 -13.77
N LEU A 242 11.66 -0.57 -14.56
CA LEU A 242 12.18 -0.13 -15.87
C LEU A 242 13.44 0.72 -15.70
N GLU A 243 13.45 1.63 -14.73
CA GLU A 243 14.58 2.49 -14.43
C GLU A 243 15.80 1.68 -13.96
N ARG A 244 15.60 0.67 -13.11
CA ARG A 244 16.69 -0.18 -12.57
C ARG A 244 17.19 -1.26 -13.52
N SER A 245 16.35 -1.70 -14.47
CA SER A 245 16.75 -2.67 -15.50
C SER A 245 17.48 -2.04 -16.70
N GLY A 246 17.77 -0.73 -16.65
CA GLY A 246 18.44 -0.02 -17.75
C GLY A 246 17.55 0.20 -18.97
N GLY A 247 16.23 0.04 -18.82
CA GLY A 247 15.23 0.19 -19.85
C GLY A 247 14.80 1.63 -20.14
N GLN A 248 15.51 2.63 -19.59
CA GLN A 248 15.27 4.02 -19.99
C GLN A 248 15.47 4.14 -21.50
N PRO A 249 14.53 4.72 -22.25
CA PRO A 249 14.73 4.99 -23.66
C PRO A 249 15.95 5.89 -23.78
N ARG A 250 17.06 5.32 -24.28
CA ARG A 250 18.21 6.10 -24.73
C ARG A 250 17.63 7.16 -25.66
N GLY A 251 17.70 8.43 -25.25
CA GLY A 251 17.27 9.56 -26.07
C GLY A 251 17.79 9.35 -27.49
N SER A 252 16.94 9.59 -28.49
CA SER A 252 17.23 9.34 -29.90
C SER A 252 18.71 9.56 -30.23
N ARG A 253 19.36 8.58 -30.87
CA ARG A 253 20.77 8.64 -31.31
C ARG A 253 21.06 9.83 -32.25
N HIS A 254 20.04 10.62 -32.58
CA HIS A 254 20.06 11.83 -33.39
C HIS A 254 20.01 13.13 -32.58
N ARG A 255 19.98 13.12 -31.24
CA ARG A 255 20.16 14.34 -30.43
C ARG A 255 21.64 14.48 -30.07
N PRO A 256 22.34 15.55 -30.50
CA PRO A 256 23.71 15.78 -30.06
C PRO A 256 23.74 15.92 -28.53
N SER A 257 24.75 15.32 -27.91
CA SER A 257 25.05 15.48 -26.49
C SER A 257 25.28 16.97 -26.21
N VAL A 258 24.39 17.57 -25.42
CA VAL A 258 24.68 18.88 -24.82
C VAL A 258 25.79 18.61 -23.81
N ASN A 259 27.01 18.94 -24.23
CA ASN A 259 28.17 18.98 -23.38
C ASN A 259 27.93 20.15 -22.41
N ASP A 260 27.38 19.88 -21.23
CA ASP A 260 27.39 20.85 -20.12
C ASP A 260 28.82 20.91 -19.59
N GLY A 261 29.67 21.56 -20.38
CA GLY A 261 30.94 22.08 -19.91
C GLY A 261 30.64 23.10 -18.84
N ARG A 262 30.92 22.75 -17.59
CA ARG A 262 31.22 23.74 -16.57
C ARG A 262 32.68 23.52 -16.13
N PRO A 263 33.42 24.63 -15.95
CA PRO A 263 34.85 24.62 -15.64
C PRO A 263 35.16 23.95 -14.29
#